data_AF-A0A401TAK5-F1
#
_entry.id   AF-A0A401TAK5-F1
#
_cell.length_a   1.000
_cell.length_b   1.000
_cell.length_c   1.000
_cell.angle_alpha   90.00
_cell.angle_beta   90.00
_cell.angle_gamma   90.00
#
_symmetry.space_group_name_H-M   'P 1'
#
loop_
_entity.id
_entity.type
_entity.pdbx_description
1 polymer ?
#
loop_
_entity_poly.entity_id
_entity_poly.type
_entity_poly.pdbx_seq_one_letter_code
_entity_poly.pdbx_strand_id
1 'polypeptide(L)'
;KAPEEPPAKLLDDLFRKTKAAPCIYWLPLTVEQIVQKELERADRARERERRRKEQEEEEERKREEQRKERAKEREKEAERSRELERERKRDHSRERDRDRDRDRDRDRGRERDRERRDGKHRSHSSTSNRERGRR
;
A
#
# COMPACT_ATOMS: atom_id res chain seq x y z
N LYS A 1 3.10 87.92 28.74
CA LYS A 1 3.82 87.00 27.81
C LYS A 1 3.05 85.69 27.83
N ALA A 2 1.93 85.63 27.11
CA ALA A 2 1.22 84.37 26.90
C ALA A 2 2.06 83.55 25.92
N PRO A 3 2.27 82.24 26.15
CA PRO A 3 2.86 81.40 25.11
C PRO A 3 1.91 81.42 23.92
N GLU A 4 2.39 81.91 22.78
CA GLU A 4 1.68 81.78 21.50
C GLU A 4 1.33 80.30 21.31
N GLU A 5 0.04 79.99 21.34
CA GLU A 5 -0.44 78.74 20.78
C GLU A 5 -0.03 78.70 19.31
N PRO A 6 0.54 77.58 18.83
CA PRO A 6 1.11 77.51 17.49
C PRO A 6 0.03 77.87 16.45
N PRO A 7 0.37 78.64 15.39
CA PRO A 7 -0.61 79.16 14.46
C PRO A 7 -1.47 78.03 13.90
N ALA A 8 -2.79 78.23 13.92
CA ALA A 8 -3.78 77.29 13.45
C ALA A 8 -3.38 76.76 12.07
N LYS A 9 -2.97 75.48 12.03
CA LYS A 9 -2.48 74.80 10.83
C LYS A 9 -3.55 74.91 9.73
N LEU A 10 -3.23 75.55 8.61
CA LEU A 10 -4.16 75.68 7.49
C LEU A 10 -4.32 74.29 6.82
N LEU A 11 -5.48 74.02 6.22
CA LEU A 11 -5.73 72.74 5.53
C LEU A 11 -4.69 72.44 4.43
N ASP A 12 -4.18 73.49 3.80
CA ASP A 12 -3.12 73.41 2.78
C ASP A 12 -1.76 72.99 3.36
N ASP A 13 -1.53 73.17 4.67
CA ASP A 13 -0.31 72.72 5.36
C ASP A 13 -0.35 71.22 5.71
N LEU A 14 -1.56 70.66 5.84
CA LEU A 14 -1.79 69.29 6.27
C LEU A 14 -2.09 68.34 5.10
N PHE A 15 -2.70 68.85 4.02
CA PHE A 15 -3.22 68.04 2.94
C PHE A 15 -2.83 68.59 1.57
N ARG A 16 -2.63 67.69 0.61
CA ARG A 16 -2.41 68.09 -0.79
C ARG A 16 -3.76 68.31 -1.45
N LYS A 17 -3.92 69.42 -2.14
CA LYS A 17 -5.15 69.76 -2.88
C LYS A 17 -5.01 69.43 -4.36
N THR A 18 -6.01 68.79 -4.96
CA THR A 18 -6.05 68.58 -6.41
C THR A 18 -6.43 69.86 -7.15
N LYS A 19 -5.87 70.06 -8.35
CA LYS A 19 -6.15 71.22 -9.21
C LYS A 19 -7.44 71.06 -10.04
N ALA A 20 -7.95 69.84 -10.19
CA ALA A 20 -9.17 69.56 -10.94
C ALA A 20 -10.44 69.92 -10.15
N ALA A 21 -11.53 70.23 -10.84
CA ALA A 21 -12.84 70.42 -10.23
C ALA A 21 -13.62 69.08 -10.23
N PRO A 22 -14.18 68.63 -9.09
CA PRO A 22 -14.14 69.26 -7.76
C PRO A 22 -12.78 69.11 -7.06
N CYS A 23 -12.34 70.16 -6.36
CA CYS A 23 -11.08 70.12 -5.63
C CYS A 23 -11.20 69.23 -4.40
N ILE A 24 -10.28 68.28 -4.26
CA ILE A 24 -10.23 67.35 -3.13
C ILE A 24 -8.91 67.48 -2.38
N TYR A 25 -8.98 67.39 -1.05
CA TYR A 25 -7.83 67.31 -0.17
C TYR A 25 -7.50 65.84 0.08
N TRP A 26 -6.23 65.46 -0.10
CA TRP A 26 -5.74 64.10 0.13
C TRP A 26 -4.40 64.11 0.87
N LEU A 27 -4.19 63.10 1.71
CA LEU A 27 -2.94 62.89 2.44
C LEU A 27 -2.28 61.62 1.92
N PRO A 28 -1.09 61.68 1.30
CA PRO A 28 -0.32 60.46 1.08
C PRO A 28 -0.03 59.79 2.41
N LEU A 29 -0.03 58.46 2.43
CA LEU A 29 0.41 57.72 3.60
C LEU A 29 1.84 58.13 3.95
N THR A 30 2.12 58.26 5.25
CA THR A 30 3.48 58.49 5.70
C THR A 30 4.33 57.25 5.42
N VAL A 31 5.64 57.44 5.29
CA VAL A 31 6.58 56.33 5.04
C VAL A 31 6.42 55.25 6.14
N GLU A 32 6.21 55.65 7.38
CA GLU A 32 5.97 54.74 8.50
C GLU A 32 4.67 53.93 8.34
N GLN A 33 3.57 54.56 7.90
CA GLN A 33 2.30 53.87 7.64
C GLN A 33 2.40 52.89 6.46
N ILE A 34 3.22 53.23 5.45
CA ILE A 34 3.48 52.34 4.31
C ILE A 34 4.22 51.10 4.81
N VAL A 35 5.31 51.29 5.57
CA VAL A 35 6.09 50.18 6.14
C VAL A 35 5.22 49.30 7.05
N GLN A 36 4.38 49.88 7.90
CA GLN A 36 3.45 49.11 8.75
C GLN A 36 2.46 48.27 7.92
N LYS A 37 1.88 48.84 6.86
CA LYS A 37 0.98 48.10 5.96
C LYS A 37 1.70 47.03 5.16
N GLU A 38 2.95 47.26 4.77
CA GLU A 38 3.77 46.26 4.08
C GLU A 38 4.12 45.09 5.00
N LEU A 39 4.45 45.37 6.26
CA LEU A 39 4.66 44.34 7.28
C LEU A 39 3.38 43.54 7.54
N GLU A 40 2.22 44.19 7.69
CA GLU A 40 0.94 43.52 7.86
C GLU A 40 0.60 42.62 6.64
N ARG A 41 0.88 43.09 5.42
CA ARG A 41 0.73 42.29 4.21
C ARG A 41 1.70 41.13 4.16
N ALA A 42 2.96 41.32 4.56
CA ALA A 42 3.96 40.28 4.61
C ALA A 42 3.60 39.20 5.63
N ASP A 43 3.09 39.59 6.80
CA ASP A 43 2.64 38.64 7.83
C ASP A 43 1.41 37.87 7.38
N ARG A 44 0.42 38.53 6.76
CA ARG A 44 -0.74 37.86 6.16
C ARG A 44 -0.34 36.92 5.01
N ALA A 45 0.69 37.26 4.24
CA ALA A 45 1.22 36.39 3.21
C ALA A 45 1.91 35.15 3.80
N ARG A 46 2.74 35.33 4.85
CA ARG A 46 3.40 34.24 5.59
C ARG A 46 2.40 33.31 6.24
N GLU A 47 1.31 33.82 6.81
CA GLU A 47 0.23 33.02 7.38
C GLU A 47 -0.44 32.12 6.31
N ARG A 48 -0.74 32.69 5.14
CA ARG A 48 -1.31 31.95 4.01
C ARG A 48 -0.35 30.88 3.48
N GLU A 49 0.94 31.18 3.41
CA GLU A 49 1.96 30.24 2.98
C GLU A 49 2.10 29.08 3.97
N ARG A 50 2.13 29.36 5.28
CA ARG A 50 2.15 28.33 6.32
C ARG A 50 0.93 27.41 6.24
N ARG A 51 -0.26 27.98 6.11
CA ARG A 51 -1.50 27.19 5.97
C ARG A 51 -1.50 26.33 4.71
N ARG A 52 -0.96 26.85 3.60
CA ARG A 52 -0.84 26.07 2.36
C ARG A 52 0.15 24.92 2.50
N LYS A 53 1.30 25.17 3.13
CA LYS A 53 2.33 24.16 3.37
C LYS A 53 1.82 23.03 4.27
N GLU A 54 1.09 23.36 5.33
CA GLU A 54 0.48 22.37 6.24
C GLU A 54 -0.55 21.49 5.52
N GLN A 55 -1.36 22.07 4.63
CA GLN A 55 -2.32 21.31 3.80
C GLN A 55 -1.62 20.39 2.80
N GLU A 56 -0.55 20.86 2.17
CA GLU A 56 0.25 20.08 1.23
C GLU A 56 0.93 18.90 1.92
N GLU A 57 1.50 19.13 3.11
CA GLU A 57 2.12 18.08 3.94
C GLU A 57 1.08 17.06 4.44
N GLU A 58 -0.11 17.50 4.86
CA GLU A 58 -1.20 16.58 5.24
C GLU A 58 -1.68 15.74 4.04
N GLU A 59 -1.82 16.36 2.86
CA GLU A 59 -2.20 15.66 1.63
C GLU A 59 -1.12 14.65 1.22
N GLU A 60 0.16 15.02 1.32
CA GLU A 60 1.28 14.13 1.03
C GLU A 60 1.31 12.95 2.00
N ARG A 61 1.17 13.20 3.31
CA ARG A 61 1.09 12.14 4.33
C ARG A 61 -0.08 11.19 4.06
N LYS A 62 -1.24 11.72 3.68
CA LYS A 62 -2.41 10.90 3.31
C LYS A 62 -2.16 10.08 2.05
N ARG A 63 -1.51 10.66 1.03
CA ARG A 63 -1.12 9.94 -0.19
C ARG A 63 -0.10 8.84 0.09
N GLU A 64 0.87 9.10 0.96
CA GLU A 64 1.87 8.12 1.38
C GLU A 64 1.21 6.99 2.18
N GLU A 65 0.31 7.31 3.11
CA GLU A 65 -0.45 6.32 3.88
C GLU A 65 -1.29 5.42 2.96
N GLN A 66 -1.99 5.99 1.99
CA GLN A 66 -2.73 5.22 0.98
C GLN A 66 -1.81 4.33 0.13
N ARG A 67 -0.63 4.82 -0.25
CA ARG A 67 0.37 4.01 -0.97
C ARG A 67 0.85 2.86 -0.10
N LYS A 68 1.12 3.10 1.18
CA LYS A 68 1.57 2.11 2.14
C LYS A 68 0.49 1.06 2.43
N GLU A 69 -0.77 1.48 2.53
CA GLU A 69 -1.92 0.58 2.70
C GLU A 69 -2.07 -0.34 1.48
N ARG A 70 -2.06 0.21 0.26
CA ARG A 70 -2.09 -0.57 -0.97
C ARG A 70 -0.89 -1.53 -1.08
N ALA A 71 0.29 -1.10 -0.65
CA ALA A 71 1.47 -1.97 -0.64
C ALA A 71 1.32 -3.12 0.37
N LYS A 72 0.83 -2.84 1.58
CA LYS A 72 0.54 -3.86 2.61
C LYS A 72 -0.54 -4.83 2.15
N GLU A 73 -1.57 -4.35 1.45
CA GLU A 73 -2.61 -5.22 0.90
C GLU A 73 -2.05 -6.17 -0.16
N ARG A 74 -1.26 -5.63 -1.10
CA ARG A 74 -0.55 -6.43 -2.11
C ARG A 74 0.39 -7.45 -1.48
N GLU A 75 1.08 -7.07 -0.40
CA GLU A 75 1.96 -7.99 0.34
C GLU A 75 1.17 -9.12 1.00
N LYS A 76 0.06 -8.81 1.68
CA LYS A 76 -0.85 -9.81 2.27
C LYS A 76 -1.45 -10.73 1.22
N GLU A 77 -1.79 -10.21 0.04
CA GLU A 77 -2.27 -11.01 -1.07
C GLU A 77 -1.16 -11.93 -1.62
N ALA A 78 0.05 -11.40 -1.80
CA ALA A 78 1.20 -12.20 -2.22
C ALA A 78 1.55 -13.30 -1.20
N GLU A 79 1.43 -13.02 0.10
CA GLU A 79 1.59 -14.01 1.17
C GLU A 79 0.53 -15.11 1.09
N ARG A 80 -0.75 -14.74 0.98
CA ARG A 80 -1.85 -15.70 0.80
C ARG A 80 -1.66 -16.56 -0.45
N SER A 81 -1.21 -15.96 -1.55
CA SER A 81 -0.89 -16.69 -2.78
C SER A 81 0.24 -17.71 -2.58
N ARG A 82 1.32 -17.30 -1.89
CA ARG A 82 2.43 -18.20 -1.53
C ARG A 82 1.99 -19.33 -0.61
N GLU A 83 1.10 -19.06 0.33
CA GLU A 83 0.54 -20.06 1.22
C GLU A 83 -0.31 -21.09 0.45
N LEU A 84 -1.21 -20.62 -0.41
CA LEU A 84 -2.00 -21.49 -1.30
C LEU A 84 -1.11 -22.35 -2.21
N GLU A 85 0.00 -21.80 -2.72
CA GLU A 85 0.96 -22.57 -3.51
C GLU A 85 1.64 -23.67 -2.67
N ARG A 86 2.03 -23.35 -1.43
CA ARG A 86 2.61 -24.33 -0.50
C ARG A 86 1.62 -25.44 -0.17
N GLU A 87 0.35 -25.11 0.04
CA GLU A 87 -0.72 -26.08 0.29
C GLU A 87 -0.93 -26.98 -0.93
N ARG A 88 -1.05 -26.40 -2.13
CA ARG A 88 -1.15 -27.18 -3.39
C ARG A 88 0.02 -28.13 -3.57
N LYS A 89 1.26 -27.71 -3.26
CA LYS A 89 2.44 -28.60 -3.30
C LYS A 89 2.34 -29.74 -2.29
N ARG A 90 1.84 -29.47 -1.08
CA ARG A 90 1.62 -30.52 -0.06
C ARG A 90 0.57 -31.52 -0.52
N ASP A 91 -0.55 -31.07 -1.07
CA ASP A 91 -1.60 -31.96 -1.58
C ASP A 91 -1.13 -32.77 -2.79
N HIS A 92 -0.39 -32.16 -3.71
CA HIS A 92 0.22 -32.90 -4.82
C HIS A 92 1.20 -33.97 -4.35
N SER A 93 1.98 -33.70 -3.29
CA SER A 93 2.85 -34.72 -2.68
C SER A 93 2.04 -35.86 -2.06
N ARG A 94 0.95 -35.54 -1.34
CA ARG A 94 0.05 -36.54 -0.74
C ARG A 94 -0.62 -37.42 -1.80
N GLU A 95 -1.03 -36.84 -2.92
CA GLU A 95 -1.57 -37.61 -4.06
C GLU A 95 -0.51 -38.54 -4.65
N ARG A 96 0.71 -38.04 -4.85
CA ARG A 96 1.82 -38.85 -5.38
C ARG A 96 2.15 -40.04 -4.48
N ASP A 97 2.10 -39.85 -3.15
CA ASP A 97 2.33 -40.94 -2.20
C ASP A 97 1.17 -41.96 -2.21
N ARG A 98 -0.09 -41.51 -2.32
CA ARG A 98 -1.24 -42.42 -2.50
C ARG A 98 -1.13 -43.26 -3.77
N ASP A 99 -0.67 -42.66 -4.88
CA ASP A 99 -0.48 -43.39 -6.13
C ASP A 99 0.65 -44.42 -6.03
N ARG A 100 1.76 -44.06 -5.37
CA ARG A 100 2.84 -45.02 -5.06
C ARG A 100 2.35 -46.19 -4.21
N ASP A 101 1.49 -45.95 -3.23
CA ASP A 101 0.94 -47.02 -2.38
C ASP A 101 -0.03 -47.92 -3.16
N ARG A 102 -0.87 -47.35 -4.05
CA ARG A 102 -1.70 -48.13 -4.98
C ARG A 102 -0.87 -49.01 -5.89
N ASP A 103 0.24 -48.51 -6.42
CA ASP A 103 1.15 -49.29 -7.27
C ASP A 103 1.79 -50.44 -6.48
N ARG A 104 2.24 -50.18 -5.25
CA ARG A 104 2.76 -51.24 -4.35
C ARG A 104 1.71 -52.32 -4.07
N ASP A 105 0.47 -51.93 -3.81
CA ASP A 105 -0.62 -52.90 -3.57
C ASP A 105 -0.96 -53.70 -4.82
N ARG A 106 -0.91 -53.07 -6.00
CA ARG A 106 -1.09 -53.73 -7.29
C ARG A 106 0.02 -54.75 -7.56
N ASP A 107 1.28 -54.43 -7.23
CA ASP A 107 2.40 -55.36 -7.34
C ASP A 107 2.32 -56.51 -6.33
N ARG A 108 1.94 -56.25 -5.07
CA ARG A 108 1.64 -57.32 -4.09
C ARG A 108 0.51 -58.24 -4.58
N GLY A 109 -0.52 -57.67 -5.22
CA GLY A 109 -1.60 -58.44 -5.83
C GLY A 109 -1.08 -59.38 -6.93
N ARG A 110 -0.23 -58.86 -7.83
CA ARG A 110 0.43 -59.66 -8.86
C ARG A 110 1.31 -60.77 -8.28
N GLU A 111 2.04 -60.50 -7.20
CA GLU A 111 2.84 -61.52 -6.51
C GLU A 111 1.96 -62.64 -5.92
N ARG A 112 0.87 -62.29 -5.22
CA ARG A 112 -0.08 -63.29 -4.71
C ARG A 112 -0.70 -64.12 -5.82
N ASP A 113 -1.02 -63.51 -6.96
CA ASP A 113 -1.56 -64.23 -8.11
C ASP A 113 -0.52 -65.17 -8.75
N ARG A 114 0.75 -64.77 -8.81
CA ARG A 114 1.86 -65.66 -9.23
C ARG A 114 2.00 -66.83 -8.26
N GLU A 115 2.01 -66.58 -6.95
CA GLU A 115 2.12 -67.61 -5.92
C GLU A 115 0.94 -68.61 -5.98
N ARG A 116 -0.29 -68.12 -6.22
CA ARG A 116 -1.46 -68.98 -6.46
C ARG A 116 -1.30 -69.85 -7.70
N ARG A 117 -0.76 -69.32 -8.81
CA ARG A 117 -0.48 -70.10 -10.03
C ARG A 117 0.60 -71.15 -9.81
N ASP A 118 1.72 -70.78 -9.18
CA ASP A 118 2.82 -71.71 -8.87
C ASP A 118 2.39 -72.80 -7.88
N GLY A 119 1.59 -72.45 -6.87
CA GLY A 119 1.00 -73.40 -5.93
C GLY A 119 0.04 -74.38 -6.61
N LYS A 120 -0.76 -73.92 -7.59
CA LYS A 120 -1.65 -74.77 -8.42
C LYS A 120 -0.85 -75.70 -9.34
N HIS A 121 0.28 -75.23 -9.88
CA HIS A 121 1.20 -76.03 -10.69
C HIS A 121 1.92 -77.10 -9.86
N ARG A 122 2.39 -76.77 -8.65
CA ARG A 122 3.01 -77.75 -7.73
C ARG A 122 2.03 -78.82 -7.26
N SER A 123 0.77 -78.46 -7.01
CA SER A 123 -0.27 -79.43 -6.61
C SER A 123 -0.81 -80.30 -7.75
N HIS A 124 -0.69 -79.88 -9.01
CA HIS A 124 -0.92 -80.75 -10.19
C HIS A 124 0.29 -81.61 -10.54
N SER A 125 1.49 -81.25 -10.10
CA SER A 125 2.72 -82.02 -10.34
C SER A 125 2.92 -83.17 -9.35
N SER A 126 2.23 -83.17 -8.19
CA SER A 126 2.36 -84.23 -7.18
C SER A 126 1.49 -85.46 -7.43
N THR A 127 0.73 -85.51 -8.53
CA THR A 127 -0.17 -86.63 -8.85
C THR A 127 0.22 -87.41 -10.11
N SER A 128 1.36 -87.14 -10.74
CA SER A 128 1.76 -87.83 -11.99
C SER A 128 2.86 -88.88 -11.84
N ASN A 129 3.27 -89.27 -10.62
CA ASN A 129 4.28 -90.32 -10.45
C ASN A 129 3.91 -91.41 -9.44
N ARG A 130 2.63 -91.85 -9.46
CA ARG A 130 2.23 -93.11 -8.83
C ARG A 130 1.87 -94.12 -9.91
N GLU A 131 2.71 -95.15 -9.98
CA GLU A 131 2.44 -96.46 -10.60
C GLU A 131 2.39 -96.54 -12.13
N ARG A 132 3.58 -96.62 -12.73
CA ARG A 132 3.81 -97.48 -13.90
C ARG A 132 5.14 -98.21 -13.75
N GLY A 133 5.11 -99.37 -13.10
CA GLY A 133 6.28 -100.24 -12.91
C GLY A 133 5.87 -101.62 -12.40
N ARG A 134 5.28 -102.42 -13.29
CA ARG A 134 5.01 -103.85 -13.08
C ARG A 134 6.32 -104.65 -13.20
N ARG A 135 6.62 -105.52 -12.23
CA ARG A 135 6.99 -106.94 -12.35
C ARG A 135 7.77 -107.41 -11.12
#